data_AF-A0A3R7EU64-F1
#
_entry.id   AF-A0A3R7EU64-F1
#
_cell.length_a   1.000
_cell.length_b   1.000
_cell.length_c   1.000
_cell.angle_alpha   90.00
_cell.angle_beta   90.00
_cell.angle_gamma   90.00
#
_symmetry.space_group_name_H-M   'P 1'
#
loop_
_entity.id
_entity.type
_entity.pdbx_description
1 polymer ?
#
loop_
_entity_poly.entity_id
_entity_poly.type
_entity_poly.pdbx_seq_one_letter_code
_entity_poly.pdbx_strand_id
1 'polypeptide(L)'
;MKTALCLVALATLASDVLGHGRLLKPPHRGYIGRLPGYQFVPINYSDNGLSAGGIGATKDGLHGVCGDPYTDKVPRPHENGGLYGTFATETSRAIGACYSPGSTVDVTVQVTANHMGYFEFGLCKLNKKDDVETETCFQTLAQPTGETRWPVPAGNLDFTIKNVLPKDVTCDGDAHCVLRWHYIGGNNWNGAATNPNAGVWGQEHFWNCADIYISNTCGAAPLPTSAVPVTTQATVAPTTAAPVSTVAPVTTKGTTTVAPVTAAPTTAAPATTKATTLAPATPAPTSAAPGDKCQGNRNTCYWPEARQTVPYAQSDCALFPTFVWCP
;
A
#
# COMPACT_ATOMS: atom_id res chain seq x y z
N MET A 1 -22.93 8.13 -52.84
CA MET A 1 -22.55 8.67 -51.51
C MET A 1 -23.09 7.72 -50.45
N LYS A 2 -22.22 6.99 -49.75
CA LYS A 2 -22.56 6.22 -48.54
C LYS A 2 -21.52 6.61 -47.50
N THR A 3 -21.91 7.49 -46.59
CA THR A 3 -21.10 7.95 -45.45
C THR A 3 -20.99 6.80 -44.46
N ALA A 4 -19.77 6.28 -44.29
CA ALA A 4 -19.44 5.34 -43.23
C ALA A 4 -19.34 6.09 -41.91
N LEU A 5 -20.17 5.70 -40.94
CA LEU A 5 -20.20 6.26 -39.59
C LEU A 5 -19.06 5.63 -38.78
N CYS A 6 -17.99 6.39 -38.53
CA CYS A 6 -16.96 6.01 -37.57
C CYS A 6 -17.51 6.13 -36.14
N LEU A 7 -17.78 5.01 -35.49
CA LEU A 7 -17.96 4.93 -34.04
C LEU A 7 -16.61 5.19 -33.37
N VAL A 8 -16.41 6.39 -32.84
CA VAL A 8 -15.33 6.66 -31.89
C VAL A 8 -15.75 6.08 -30.55
N ALA A 9 -15.15 4.95 -30.17
CA ALA A 9 -15.24 4.43 -28.82
C ALA A 9 -14.56 5.42 -27.87
N LEU A 10 -15.35 6.08 -27.02
CA LEU A 10 -14.86 6.95 -25.97
C LEU A 10 -14.14 6.07 -24.94
N ALA A 11 -12.81 6.09 -24.94
CA ALA A 11 -12.01 5.43 -23.91
C ALA A 11 -12.38 6.03 -22.54
N THR A 12 -12.93 5.20 -21.67
CA THR A 12 -13.20 5.54 -20.27
C THR A 12 -11.90 5.98 -19.60
N LEU A 13 -11.93 7.16 -18.99
CA LEU A 13 -10.84 7.70 -18.17
C LEU A 13 -10.47 6.67 -17.10
N ALA A 14 -9.20 6.26 -17.10
CA ALA A 14 -8.62 5.43 -16.07
C ALA A 14 -8.75 6.15 -14.71
N SER A 15 -9.16 5.33 -13.74
CA SER A 15 -9.37 5.57 -12.32
C SER A 15 -8.43 6.62 -11.71
N ASP A 16 -8.97 7.49 -10.87
CA ASP A 16 -8.17 8.26 -9.91
C ASP A 16 -7.34 7.26 -9.08
N VAL A 17 -6.04 7.16 -9.38
CA VAL A 17 -5.09 6.42 -8.55
C VAL A 17 -4.82 7.28 -7.32
N LEU A 18 -5.78 7.35 -6.40
CA LEU A 18 -5.47 7.77 -5.05
C LEU A 18 -4.62 6.65 -4.44
N GLY A 19 -3.32 6.91 -4.35
CA GLY A 19 -2.38 6.06 -3.64
C GLY A 19 -2.40 6.39 -2.15
N HIS A 20 -2.54 5.37 -1.32
CA HIS A 20 -2.79 5.51 0.12
C HIS A 20 -1.68 4.92 0.98
N GLY A 21 -1.08 3.81 0.55
CA GLY A 21 0.14 3.29 1.16
C GLY A 21 0.49 1.90 0.66
N ARG A 22 1.71 1.47 0.95
CA ARG A 22 2.25 0.16 0.56
C ARG A 22 3.17 -0.42 1.63
N LEU A 23 3.18 -1.73 1.77
CA LEU A 23 4.08 -2.47 2.66
C LEU A 23 5.44 -2.69 1.96
N LEU A 24 6.46 -1.94 2.39
CA LEU A 24 7.81 -1.97 1.78
C LEU A 24 8.67 -3.12 2.30
N LYS A 25 8.57 -3.45 3.59
CA LYS A 25 9.37 -4.49 4.24
C LYS A 25 8.51 -5.33 5.20
N PRO A 26 8.47 -6.66 5.04
CA PRO A 26 8.84 -7.38 3.82
C PRO A 26 8.07 -6.84 2.61
N PRO A 27 8.65 -6.80 1.41
CA PRO A 27 7.99 -6.18 0.25
C PRO A 27 6.74 -6.96 -0.14
N HIS A 28 5.60 -6.28 -0.22
CA HIS A 28 4.37 -6.92 -0.64
C HIS A 28 4.36 -7.28 -2.13
N ARG A 29 3.52 -8.25 -2.49
CA ARG A 29 3.39 -8.81 -3.84
C ARG A 29 3.26 -7.77 -4.95
N GLY A 30 2.51 -6.68 -4.71
CA GLY A 30 2.34 -5.60 -5.69
C GLY A 30 3.58 -4.72 -5.88
N TYR A 31 4.42 -4.56 -4.84
CA TYR A 31 5.62 -3.73 -4.86
C TYR A 31 6.88 -4.50 -5.27
N ILE A 32 6.95 -5.80 -4.96
CA ILE A 32 8.18 -6.60 -5.03
C ILE A 32 8.84 -6.60 -6.43
N GLY A 33 8.05 -6.53 -7.51
CA GLY A 33 8.55 -6.48 -8.89
C GLY A 33 9.40 -5.24 -9.22
N ARG A 34 9.38 -4.21 -8.36
CA ARG A 34 10.26 -3.03 -8.48
C ARG A 34 11.66 -3.26 -7.92
N LEU A 35 11.88 -4.35 -7.18
CA LEU A 35 13.13 -4.63 -6.48
C LEU A 35 14.11 -5.41 -7.36
N PRO A 36 15.44 -5.18 -7.21
CA PRO A 36 16.44 -6.00 -7.87
C PRO A 36 16.29 -7.50 -7.53
N GLY A 37 16.30 -8.36 -8.54
CA GLY A 37 16.17 -9.81 -8.38
C GLY A 37 14.74 -10.34 -8.55
N TYR A 38 13.74 -9.47 -8.58
CA TYR A 38 12.31 -9.82 -8.65
C TYR A 38 11.64 -9.44 -9.97
N GLN A 39 12.41 -9.14 -11.03
CA GLN A 39 11.87 -8.69 -12.32
C GLN A 39 10.97 -9.72 -13.05
N PHE A 40 10.87 -10.94 -12.53
CA PHE A 40 9.89 -11.95 -12.98
C PHE A 40 8.47 -11.66 -12.45
N VAL A 41 8.32 -10.83 -11.42
CA VAL A 41 7.03 -10.31 -10.96
C VAL A 41 6.73 -9.01 -11.72
N PRO A 42 5.58 -8.89 -12.41
CA PRO A 42 5.21 -7.66 -13.09
C PRO A 42 5.12 -6.48 -12.12
N ILE A 43 5.52 -5.28 -12.56
CA ILE A 43 5.35 -4.06 -11.77
C ILE A 43 3.87 -3.71 -11.70
N ASN A 44 3.30 -3.66 -10.50
CA ASN A 44 2.02 -3.00 -10.26
C ASN A 44 2.26 -1.50 -10.06
N TYR A 45 1.77 -0.67 -10.98
CA TYR A 45 1.90 0.79 -10.89
C TYR A 45 0.98 1.42 -9.84
N SER A 46 -0.04 0.69 -9.40
CA SER A 46 -1.03 1.07 -8.38
C SER A 46 -0.82 0.27 -7.09
N ASP A 47 0.40 -0.17 -6.82
CA ASP A 47 0.78 -0.99 -5.67
C ASP A 47 0.53 -0.31 -4.31
N ASN A 48 0.36 1.01 -4.29
CA ASN A 48 -0.05 1.76 -3.10
C ASN A 48 -1.57 2.00 -2.98
N GLY A 49 -2.41 1.37 -3.82
CA GLY A 49 -3.85 1.62 -3.90
C GLY A 49 -4.73 0.39 -3.67
N LEU A 50 -4.25 -0.62 -2.95
CA LEU A 50 -4.97 -1.89 -2.77
C LEU A 50 -6.10 -1.79 -1.72
N SER A 51 -7.19 -1.12 -2.10
CA SER A 51 -8.32 -0.76 -1.23
C SER A 51 -9.53 -1.70 -1.28
N ALA A 52 -9.37 -2.89 -1.87
CA ALA A 52 -10.44 -3.84 -2.14
C ALA A 52 -11.63 -3.27 -2.93
N GLY A 53 -11.37 -2.28 -3.79
CA GLY A 53 -12.40 -1.57 -4.56
C GLY A 53 -12.94 -0.31 -3.87
N GLY A 54 -12.37 0.08 -2.73
CA GLY A 54 -12.70 1.29 -1.99
C GLY A 54 -13.89 1.12 -1.05
N ILE A 55 -14.15 2.16 -0.27
CA ILE A 55 -15.13 2.16 0.82
C ILE A 55 -16.55 1.71 0.40
N GLY A 56 -16.97 2.02 -0.83
CA GLY A 56 -18.27 1.59 -1.35
C GLY A 56 -18.37 0.07 -1.53
N ALA A 57 -17.27 -0.59 -1.87
CA ALA A 57 -17.18 -2.04 -2.03
C ALA A 57 -17.05 -2.76 -0.69
N THR A 58 -16.30 -2.19 0.26
CA THR A 58 -16.02 -2.81 1.56
C THR A 58 -17.09 -2.55 2.63
N LYS A 59 -18.12 -1.73 2.34
CA LYS A 59 -19.14 -1.30 3.31
C LYS A 59 -19.87 -2.44 4.04
N ASP A 60 -19.97 -3.61 3.43
CA ASP A 60 -20.61 -4.81 3.99
C ASP A 60 -19.59 -5.84 4.51
N GLY A 61 -18.31 -5.46 4.62
CA GLY A 61 -17.22 -6.33 5.04
C GLY A 61 -16.69 -7.28 3.97
N LEU A 62 -17.07 -7.10 2.71
CA LEU A 62 -16.56 -7.91 1.59
C LEU A 62 -15.28 -7.31 1.02
N HIS A 63 -14.21 -8.12 1.01
CA HIS A 63 -12.90 -7.72 0.44
C HIS A 63 -12.11 -8.94 -0.02
N GLY A 64 -11.16 -8.74 -0.96
CA GLY A 64 -10.14 -9.75 -1.26
C GLY A 64 -9.12 -9.86 -0.12
N VAL A 65 -8.46 -11.02 -0.01
CA VAL A 65 -7.61 -11.32 1.15
C VAL A 65 -6.36 -10.43 1.19
N CYS A 66 -5.90 -10.05 0.01
CA CYS A 66 -4.68 -9.26 -0.22
C CYS A 66 -4.94 -7.90 -0.88
N GLY A 67 -6.16 -7.36 -0.75
CA GLY A 67 -6.50 -5.97 -1.11
C GLY A 67 -7.08 -5.77 -2.51
N ASP A 68 -7.31 -6.87 -3.24
CA ASP A 68 -8.10 -6.88 -4.48
C ASP A 68 -9.61 -6.78 -4.21
N PRO A 69 -10.43 -6.33 -5.18
CA PRO A 69 -11.87 -6.39 -5.08
C PRO A 69 -12.41 -7.79 -4.79
N TYR A 70 -13.42 -7.89 -3.91
CA TYR A 70 -14.02 -9.17 -3.55
C TYR A 70 -14.59 -9.93 -4.76
N THR A 71 -15.08 -9.22 -5.77
CA THR A 71 -15.68 -9.82 -6.97
C THR A 71 -14.68 -10.41 -7.95
N ASP A 72 -13.39 -10.14 -7.77
CA ASP A 72 -12.35 -10.69 -8.64
C ASP A 72 -12.22 -12.20 -8.46
N LYS A 73 -11.86 -12.89 -9.55
CA LYS A 73 -11.69 -14.35 -9.56
C LYS A 73 -10.55 -14.75 -8.63
N VAL A 74 -10.78 -15.75 -7.78
CA VAL A 74 -9.75 -16.37 -6.92
C VAL A 74 -8.92 -17.39 -7.73
N PRO A 75 -7.57 -17.43 -7.56
CA PRO A 75 -6.77 -16.47 -6.80
C PRO A 75 -6.76 -15.10 -7.48
N ARG A 76 -7.03 -14.06 -6.69
CA ARG A 76 -7.02 -12.66 -7.14
C ARG A 76 -5.59 -12.22 -7.46
N PRO A 77 -5.37 -11.10 -8.17
CA PRO A 77 -4.04 -10.69 -8.60
C PRO A 77 -2.96 -10.68 -7.50
N HIS A 78 -3.28 -10.27 -6.28
CA HIS A 78 -2.35 -10.22 -5.15
C HIS A 78 -2.46 -11.43 -4.21
N GLU A 79 -3.26 -12.44 -4.53
CA GLU A 79 -3.33 -13.69 -3.79
C GLU A 79 -2.30 -14.71 -4.30
N ASN A 80 -1.94 -15.75 -3.52
CA ASN A 80 -0.98 -16.76 -3.99
C ASN A 80 -1.55 -17.49 -5.22
N GLY A 81 -0.71 -17.66 -6.26
CA GLY A 81 -1.13 -18.14 -7.57
C GLY A 81 -1.71 -17.05 -8.49
N GLY A 82 -1.86 -15.83 -7.99
CA GLY A 82 -2.26 -14.66 -8.76
C GLY A 82 -1.12 -14.05 -9.58
N LEU A 83 -1.41 -12.96 -10.29
CA LEU A 83 -0.45 -12.24 -11.14
C LEU A 83 0.79 -11.76 -10.37
N TYR A 84 0.60 -11.33 -9.13
CA TYR A 84 1.65 -10.79 -8.26
C TYR A 84 2.04 -11.76 -7.14
N GLY A 85 1.18 -12.71 -6.77
CA GLY A 85 1.46 -13.77 -5.81
C GLY A 85 2.14 -14.98 -6.48
N THR A 86 3.42 -14.85 -6.79
CA THR A 86 4.13 -15.79 -7.67
C THR A 86 4.77 -16.98 -6.96
N PHE A 87 4.58 -17.17 -5.64
CA PHE A 87 5.19 -18.28 -4.91
C PHE A 87 4.82 -19.66 -5.51
N ALA A 88 3.58 -19.85 -5.96
CA ALA A 88 3.13 -21.08 -6.61
C ALA A 88 3.97 -21.50 -7.84
N THR A 89 4.54 -20.53 -8.55
CA THR A 89 5.36 -20.72 -9.76
C THR A 89 6.86 -20.53 -9.54
N GLU A 90 7.24 -19.68 -8.59
CA GLU A 90 8.63 -19.20 -8.40
C GLU A 90 9.26 -19.65 -7.08
N THR A 91 8.45 -20.25 -6.19
CA THR A 91 8.84 -20.82 -4.89
C THR A 91 9.73 -19.87 -4.09
N SER A 92 10.93 -20.30 -3.67
CA SER A 92 11.84 -19.51 -2.85
C SER A 92 12.28 -18.19 -3.49
N ARG A 93 12.16 -18.05 -4.82
CA ARG A 93 12.52 -16.80 -5.51
C ARG A 93 11.52 -15.68 -5.20
N ALA A 94 10.26 -16.00 -4.91
CA ALA A 94 9.22 -15.02 -4.59
C ALA A 94 9.29 -14.48 -3.15
N ILE A 95 10.15 -15.05 -2.30
CA ILE A 95 10.23 -14.73 -0.88
C ILE A 95 10.94 -13.41 -0.63
N GLY A 96 10.20 -12.42 -0.12
CA GLY A 96 10.70 -11.07 0.13
C GLY A 96 11.54 -10.90 1.42
N ALA A 97 11.43 -11.84 2.36
CA ALA A 97 12.23 -11.85 3.60
C ALA A 97 12.28 -13.23 4.27
N CYS A 98 13.32 -13.47 5.07
CA CYS A 98 13.52 -14.69 5.85
C CYS A 98 13.76 -14.30 7.32
N TYR A 99 12.99 -14.84 8.25
CA TYR A 99 13.06 -14.54 9.68
C TYR A 99 13.17 -15.80 10.55
N SER A 100 13.76 -15.68 11.72
CA SER A 100 13.80 -16.79 12.68
C SER A 100 12.44 -16.92 13.42
N PRO A 101 11.99 -18.13 13.79
CA PRO A 101 10.79 -18.31 14.60
C PRO A 101 10.85 -17.51 15.90
N GLY A 102 9.74 -16.91 16.32
CA GLY A 102 9.67 -16.13 17.57
C GLY A 102 10.37 -14.76 17.53
N SER A 103 11.03 -14.40 16.42
CA SER A 103 11.77 -13.14 16.34
C SER A 103 10.85 -11.92 16.31
N THR A 104 11.35 -10.80 16.82
CA THR A 104 10.76 -9.49 16.58
C THR A 104 11.28 -8.94 15.26
N VAL A 105 10.39 -8.63 14.33
CA VAL A 105 10.72 -8.17 12.99
C VAL A 105 10.30 -6.73 12.78
N ASP A 106 11.12 -5.98 12.02
CA ASP A 106 10.78 -4.65 11.55
C ASP A 106 9.94 -4.75 10.28
N VAL A 107 8.71 -4.25 10.36
CA VAL A 107 7.75 -4.13 9.26
C VAL A 107 7.65 -2.67 8.84
N THR A 108 8.02 -2.34 7.61
CA THR A 108 8.04 -0.96 7.11
C THR A 108 6.90 -0.73 6.13
N VAL A 109 6.05 0.26 6.42
CA VAL A 109 4.91 0.69 5.62
C VAL A 109 5.15 2.11 5.15
N GLN A 110 5.03 2.36 3.85
CA GLN A 110 4.97 3.71 3.31
C GLN A 110 3.52 4.17 3.24
N VAL A 111 3.22 5.33 3.82
CA VAL A 111 1.94 6.01 3.66
C VAL A 111 2.10 7.14 2.66
N THR A 112 1.36 7.07 1.55
CA THR A 112 1.37 8.12 0.52
C THR A 112 0.22 9.11 0.67
N ALA A 113 -0.87 8.70 1.33
CA ALA A 113 -1.94 9.57 1.80
C ALA A 113 -2.41 9.08 3.18
N ASN A 114 -2.31 9.94 4.19
CA ASN A 114 -2.64 9.59 5.56
C ASN A 114 -4.14 9.71 5.83
N HIS A 115 -4.78 8.59 6.15
CA HIS A 115 -6.21 8.49 6.44
C HIS A 115 -6.48 8.34 7.94
N MET A 116 -5.54 8.73 8.82
CA MET A 116 -5.58 8.53 10.28
C MET A 116 -5.75 7.05 10.64
N GLY A 117 -6.49 6.69 11.69
CA GLY A 117 -6.80 5.28 12.00
C GLY A 117 -5.60 4.48 12.51
N TYR A 118 -5.50 3.21 12.12
CA TYR A 118 -4.50 2.29 12.66
C TYR A 118 -4.11 1.18 11.66
N PHE A 119 -2.92 0.61 11.86
CA PHE A 119 -2.48 -0.61 11.20
C PHE A 119 -2.72 -1.83 12.08
N GLU A 120 -3.06 -2.94 11.43
CA GLU A 120 -3.02 -4.29 11.98
C GLU A 120 -2.09 -5.14 11.10
N PHE A 121 -1.44 -6.12 11.72
CA PHE A 121 -0.58 -7.07 11.04
C PHE A 121 -1.06 -8.49 11.30
N GLY A 122 -1.00 -9.33 10.28
CA GLY A 122 -1.41 -10.73 10.37
C GLY A 122 -0.39 -11.67 9.75
N LEU A 123 -0.42 -12.93 10.16
CA LEU A 123 0.39 -14.00 9.60
C LEU A 123 -0.47 -15.21 9.26
N CYS A 124 -0.38 -15.67 8.03
CA CYS A 124 -0.97 -16.92 7.57
C CYS A 124 0.15 -17.88 7.13
N LYS A 125 0.05 -19.17 7.47
CA LYS A 125 0.96 -20.21 6.96
C LYS A 125 0.26 -20.99 5.86
N LEU A 126 0.88 -21.03 4.68
CA LEU A 126 0.49 -21.88 3.56
C LEU A 126 1.39 -23.11 3.53
N ASN A 127 0.79 -24.30 3.50
CA ASN A 127 1.51 -25.57 3.69
C ASN A 127 2.02 -26.16 2.38
N LYS A 128 1.43 -25.75 1.25
CA LYS A 128 1.82 -26.15 -0.09
C LYS A 128 1.97 -24.93 -0.98
N LYS A 129 2.77 -25.07 -2.04
CA LYS A 129 3.01 -24.01 -3.03
C LYS A 129 1.74 -23.46 -3.68
N ASP A 130 0.73 -24.31 -3.85
CA ASP A 130 -0.53 -23.98 -4.54
C ASP A 130 -1.68 -23.66 -3.56
N ASP A 131 -1.43 -23.63 -2.25
CA ASP A 131 -2.44 -23.19 -1.28
C ASP A 131 -2.71 -21.69 -1.49
N VAL A 132 -3.96 -21.26 -1.34
CA VAL A 132 -4.33 -19.84 -1.40
C VAL A 132 -4.73 -19.40 0.01
N GLU A 133 -4.20 -18.27 0.46
CA GLU A 133 -4.57 -17.73 1.78
C GLU A 133 -6.06 -17.39 1.88
N THR A 134 -6.60 -17.56 3.09
CA THR A 134 -8.00 -17.26 3.44
C THR A 134 -8.02 -16.35 4.66
N GLU A 135 -9.10 -15.60 4.87
CA GLU A 135 -9.25 -14.75 6.06
C GLU A 135 -9.04 -15.52 7.36
N THR A 136 -9.57 -16.74 7.46
CA THR A 136 -9.46 -17.59 8.66
C THR A 136 -8.05 -18.10 8.94
N CYS A 137 -7.14 -18.01 7.98
CA CYS A 137 -5.74 -18.43 8.17
C CYS A 137 -4.93 -17.39 8.96
N PHE A 138 -5.31 -16.12 8.88
CA PHE A 138 -4.53 -15.04 9.48
C PHE A 138 -4.71 -14.99 10.98
N GLN A 139 -3.61 -15.17 11.71
CA GLN A 139 -3.52 -14.81 13.12
C GLN A 139 -2.98 -13.39 13.24
N THR A 140 -3.51 -12.60 14.18
CA THR A 140 -3.02 -11.25 14.46
C THR A 140 -1.63 -11.30 15.08
N LEU A 141 -0.73 -10.46 14.58
CA LEU A 141 0.58 -10.22 15.17
C LEU A 141 0.49 -9.05 16.17
N ALA A 142 1.24 -9.16 17.25
CA ALA A 142 1.35 -8.13 18.26
C ALA A 142 2.73 -7.46 18.21
N GLN A 143 2.77 -6.21 18.64
CA GLN A 143 4.00 -5.51 18.96
C GLN A 143 4.66 -6.14 20.21
N PRO A 144 5.96 -5.88 20.49
CA PRO A 144 6.61 -6.37 21.71
C PRO A 144 5.92 -5.91 23.01
N THR A 145 5.20 -4.80 22.96
CA THR A 145 4.36 -4.25 24.03
C THR A 145 3.07 -5.05 24.25
N GLY A 146 2.69 -5.93 23.33
CA GLY A 146 1.44 -6.69 23.33
C GLY A 146 0.30 -6.02 22.54
N GLU A 147 0.47 -4.79 22.08
CA GLU A 147 -0.54 -4.08 21.30
C GLU A 147 -0.65 -4.66 19.87
N THR A 148 -1.88 -4.91 19.42
CA THR A 148 -2.16 -5.45 18.08
C THR A 148 -2.54 -4.39 17.05
N ARG A 149 -2.84 -3.17 17.52
CA ARG A 149 -3.15 -2.00 16.69
C ARG A 149 -2.05 -0.98 16.83
N TRP A 150 -1.54 -0.51 15.71
CA TRP A 150 -0.56 0.56 15.67
C TRP A 150 -1.22 1.85 15.16
N PRO A 151 -1.42 2.86 16.02
CA PRO A 151 -2.07 4.12 15.63
C PRO A 151 -1.22 4.85 14.60
N VAL A 152 -1.80 5.26 13.47
CA VAL A 152 -1.05 5.93 12.41
C VAL A 152 -0.77 7.39 12.81
N PRO A 153 0.49 7.81 13.00
CA PRO A 153 0.83 9.20 13.26
C PRO A 153 0.54 10.06 12.03
N ALA A 154 0.43 11.38 12.21
CA ALA A 154 0.25 12.30 11.10
C ALA A 154 1.44 12.28 10.12
N GLY A 155 1.15 12.55 8.84
CA GLY A 155 2.15 12.69 7.78
C GLY A 155 2.16 11.52 6.79
N ASN A 156 2.69 11.80 5.59
CA ASN A 156 2.89 10.83 4.53
C ASN A 156 4.35 10.37 4.59
N LEU A 157 4.61 9.36 5.42
CA LEU A 157 5.95 8.92 5.80
C LEU A 157 6.08 7.40 5.66
N ASP A 158 7.33 6.94 5.77
CA ASP A 158 7.63 5.54 6.00
C ASP A 158 7.64 5.27 7.51
N PHE A 159 6.77 4.39 7.96
CA PHE A 159 6.67 3.96 9.35
C PHE A 159 7.27 2.56 9.49
N THR A 160 8.14 2.37 10.49
CA THR A 160 8.70 1.06 10.83
C THR A 160 8.14 0.58 12.16
N ILE A 161 7.41 -0.52 12.13
CA ILE A 161 6.66 -1.10 13.24
C ILE A 161 7.27 -2.46 13.61
N LYS A 162 7.49 -2.69 14.90
CA LYS A 162 7.99 -3.98 15.40
C LYS A 162 6.83 -4.95 15.58
N ASN A 163 6.91 -6.15 15.02
CA ASN A 163 5.93 -7.22 15.20
C ASN A 163 6.63 -8.49 15.69
N VAL A 164 6.02 -9.22 16.62
CA VAL A 164 6.55 -10.48 17.15
C VAL A 164 5.98 -11.64 16.35
N LEU A 165 6.84 -12.42 15.70
CA LEU A 165 6.43 -13.64 15.00
C LEU A 165 6.11 -14.76 16.01
N PRO A 166 5.18 -15.69 15.71
CA PRO A 166 4.93 -16.83 16.57
C PRO A 166 6.16 -17.74 16.67
N LYS A 167 6.48 -18.19 17.88
CA LYS A 167 7.62 -19.09 18.15
C LYS A 167 7.47 -20.49 17.54
N ASP A 168 6.24 -20.97 17.40
CA ASP A 168 5.93 -22.34 17.00
C ASP A 168 5.54 -22.44 15.51
N VAL A 169 5.76 -21.36 14.74
CA VAL A 169 5.48 -21.31 13.30
C VAL A 169 6.79 -21.35 12.52
N THR A 170 6.88 -22.32 11.62
CA THR A 170 7.90 -22.40 10.57
C THR A 170 7.22 -22.58 9.21
N CYS A 171 7.81 -22.01 8.17
CA CYS A 171 7.34 -22.05 6.80
C CYS A 171 8.51 -21.76 5.85
N ASP A 172 9.01 -22.80 5.21
CA ASP A 172 10.09 -22.78 4.23
C ASP A 172 9.96 -23.97 3.26
N GLY A 173 10.77 -23.95 2.18
CA GLY A 173 10.71 -24.95 1.13
C GLY A 173 9.44 -24.80 0.28
N ASP A 174 8.58 -25.81 0.26
CA ASP A 174 7.29 -25.76 -0.45
C ASP A 174 6.18 -25.09 0.38
N ALA A 175 6.46 -24.76 1.65
CA ALA A 175 5.61 -23.96 2.50
C ALA A 175 6.16 -22.52 2.59
N HIS A 176 5.27 -21.54 2.76
CA HIS A 176 5.63 -20.16 3.03
C HIS A 176 4.62 -19.51 3.96
N CYS A 177 4.99 -18.37 4.54
CA CYS A 177 4.05 -17.57 5.29
C CYS A 177 3.72 -16.29 4.52
N VAL A 178 2.49 -15.84 4.68
CA VAL A 178 2.00 -14.57 4.15
C VAL A 178 1.88 -13.61 5.34
N LEU A 179 2.71 -12.57 5.33
CA LEU A 179 2.56 -11.44 6.24
C LEU A 179 1.60 -10.44 5.60
N ARG A 180 0.53 -10.09 6.32
CA ARG A 180 -0.46 -9.12 5.86
C ARG A 180 -0.37 -7.83 6.65
N TRP A 181 -0.28 -6.72 5.95
CA TRP A 181 -0.59 -5.40 6.49
C TRP A 181 -2.03 -5.06 6.16
N HIS A 182 -2.79 -4.59 7.15
CA HIS A 182 -4.13 -4.05 6.99
C HIS A 182 -4.16 -2.64 7.58
N TYR A 183 -4.49 -1.66 6.75
CA TYR A 183 -4.73 -0.30 7.17
C TYR A 183 -6.22 -0.04 7.24
N ILE A 184 -6.72 0.34 8.42
CA ILE A 184 -8.07 0.82 8.64
C ILE A 184 -7.98 2.35 8.82
N GLY A 185 -8.58 3.10 7.90
CA GLY A 185 -8.67 4.57 8.00
C GLY A 185 -9.52 5.01 9.19
N GLY A 186 -9.49 6.31 9.49
CA GLY A 186 -10.23 6.93 10.58
C GLY A 186 -10.68 8.36 10.29
N ASN A 187 -10.61 8.79 9.04
CA ASN A 187 -10.95 10.14 8.59
C ASN A 187 -12.29 10.22 7.85
N ASN A 188 -13.07 9.13 7.74
CA ASN A 188 -14.42 9.20 7.20
C ASN A 188 -15.45 9.47 8.32
N TRP A 189 -15.51 10.74 8.74
CA TRP A 189 -16.43 11.18 9.80
C TRP A 189 -17.92 11.08 9.41
N ASN A 190 -18.23 11.17 8.11
CA ASN A 190 -19.59 11.04 7.60
C ASN A 190 -20.02 9.59 7.40
N GLY A 191 -19.11 8.61 7.47
CA GLY A 191 -19.45 7.19 7.39
C GLY A 191 -20.40 6.75 8.50
N ALA A 192 -20.19 7.27 9.71
CA ALA A 192 -21.11 7.08 10.84
C ALA A 192 -22.42 7.88 10.69
N ALA A 193 -22.42 9.01 9.97
CA ALA A 193 -23.63 9.81 9.77
C ALA A 193 -24.57 9.22 8.71
N THR A 194 -24.03 8.57 7.68
CA THR A 194 -24.83 7.88 6.64
C THR A 194 -25.19 6.45 7.02
N ASN A 195 -24.37 5.81 7.85
CA ASN A 195 -24.68 4.54 8.49
C ASN A 195 -24.06 4.47 9.90
N PRO A 196 -24.84 4.76 10.97
CA PRO A 196 -24.36 4.72 12.35
C PRO A 196 -23.83 3.35 12.80
N ASN A 197 -24.19 2.28 12.07
CA ASN A 197 -23.73 0.92 12.32
C ASN A 197 -22.53 0.51 11.45
N ALA A 198 -22.01 1.41 10.60
CA ALA A 198 -20.92 1.07 9.69
C ALA A 198 -19.64 0.66 10.43
N GLY A 199 -19.43 1.18 11.65
CA GLY A 199 -18.27 0.85 12.46
C GLY A 199 -16.96 0.99 11.67
N VAL A 200 -16.11 -0.03 11.73
CA VAL A 200 -14.85 -0.06 10.96
C VAL A 200 -15.08 -0.04 9.45
N TRP A 201 -16.16 -0.65 8.94
CA TRP A 201 -16.47 -0.74 7.50
C TRP A 201 -17.01 0.56 6.89
N GLY A 202 -17.27 1.56 7.75
CA GLY A 202 -17.49 2.94 7.33
C GLY A 202 -16.19 3.69 7.04
N GLN A 203 -15.03 3.05 7.12
CA GLN A 203 -13.73 3.62 6.82
C GLN A 203 -13.18 3.03 5.51
N GLU A 204 -12.21 3.72 4.93
CA GLU A 204 -11.44 3.13 3.83
C GLU A 204 -10.42 2.14 4.41
N HIS A 205 -10.20 1.05 3.70
CA HIS A 205 -9.30 -0.01 4.12
C HIS A 205 -8.29 -0.32 3.02
N PHE A 206 -7.09 -0.77 3.41
CA PHE A 206 -6.06 -1.23 2.48
C PHE A 206 -5.41 -2.50 2.98
N TRP A 207 -5.13 -3.44 2.08
CA TRP A 207 -4.45 -4.68 2.43
C TRP A 207 -3.27 -4.93 1.49
N ASN A 208 -2.19 -5.43 2.06
CA ASN A 208 -1.05 -5.91 1.30
C ASN A 208 -0.56 -7.24 1.89
N CYS A 209 -0.25 -8.21 1.03
CA CYS A 209 0.34 -9.49 1.40
C CYS A 209 1.78 -9.59 0.92
N ALA A 210 2.69 -10.06 1.78
CA ALA A 210 4.09 -10.30 1.49
C ALA A 210 4.47 -11.74 1.81
N ASP A 211 5.12 -12.41 0.87
CA ASP A 211 5.59 -13.79 1.04
C ASP A 211 6.92 -13.80 1.79
N ILE A 212 6.97 -14.53 2.90
CA ILE A 212 8.14 -14.63 3.77
C ILE A 212 8.43 -16.10 4.13
N TYR A 213 9.69 -16.35 4.48
CA TYR A 213 10.07 -17.56 5.19
C TYR A 213 10.25 -17.31 6.68
N ILE A 214 9.83 -18.30 7.46
CA ILE A 214 10.14 -18.41 8.87
C ILE A 214 10.84 -19.75 9.10
N SER A 215 12.15 -19.73 9.33
CA SER A 215 12.95 -20.95 9.43
C SER A 215 14.09 -20.76 10.42
N ASN A 216 14.52 -21.85 11.06
CA ASN A 216 15.69 -21.85 11.94
C ASN A 216 16.99 -21.56 11.18
N THR A 217 16.97 -21.65 9.86
CA THR A 217 18.09 -21.29 8.98
C THR A 217 18.10 -19.79 8.61
N CYS A 218 16.98 -19.08 8.80
CA CYS A 218 16.93 -17.64 8.63
C CYS A 218 17.73 -16.97 9.75
N GLY A 219 18.68 -16.09 9.41
CA GLY A 219 19.51 -15.38 10.39
C GLY A 219 20.72 -16.16 10.90
N ALA A 220 20.89 -17.43 10.52
CA ALA A 220 22.19 -18.06 10.59
C ALA A 220 23.08 -17.41 9.53
N ALA A 221 24.12 -16.68 9.96
CA ALA A 221 25.19 -16.30 9.04
C ALA A 221 25.62 -17.58 8.30
N PRO A 222 25.84 -17.55 6.97
CA PRO A 222 26.33 -18.72 6.27
C PRO A 222 27.59 -19.21 7.01
N LEU A 223 27.57 -20.46 7.48
CA LEU A 223 28.79 -21.12 7.96
C LEU A 223 29.86 -20.86 6.89
N PRO A 224 31.07 -20.40 7.27
CA PRO A 224 32.12 -20.18 6.28
C PRO A 224 32.36 -21.52 5.59
N THR A 225 31.92 -21.60 4.33
CA THR A 225 32.25 -22.70 3.45
C THR A 225 33.77 -22.75 3.41
N SER A 226 34.34 -23.77 4.04
CA SER A 226 35.76 -24.03 4.06
C SER A 226 36.25 -23.94 2.61
N ALA A 227 37.09 -22.95 2.33
CA ALA A 227 37.56 -22.66 0.98
C ALA A 227 38.17 -23.93 0.39
N VAL A 228 37.55 -24.44 -0.67
CA VAL A 228 38.19 -25.43 -1.54
C VAL A 228 39.42 -24.76 -2.13
N PRO A 229 40.63 -25.35 -2.06
CA PRO A 229 41.82 -24.74 -2.62
C PRO A 229 41.67 -24.68 -4.14
N VAL A 230 41.47 -23.46 -4.67
CA VAL A 230 41.51 -23.19 -6.11
C VAL A 230 42.95 -23.42 -6.57
N THR A 231 43.16 -24.49 -7.34
CA THR A 231 44.40 -24.71 -8.07
C THR A 231 44.53 -23.63 -9.13
N THR A 232 45.57 -22.81 -9.03
CA THR A 232 45.90 -21.73 -9.94
C THR A 232 46.30 -22.28 -11.31
N GLN A 233 45.41 -22.13 -12.30
CA GLN A 233 45.76 -22.31 -13.70
C GLN A 233 46.06 -20.93 -14.32
N ALA A 234 47.23 -20.82 -14.95
CA ALA A 234 47.77 -19.57 -15.49
C ALA A 234 46.94 -19.03 -16.68
N THR A 235 46.53 -17.76 -16.58
CA THR A 235 45.86 -17.02 -17.67
C THR A 235 46.91 -16.29 -18.51
N VAL A 236 46.92 -16.54 -19.82
CA VAL A 236 47.77 -15.85 -20.81
C VAL A 236 47.17 -14.47 -21.13
N ALA A 237 48.06 -13.47 -21.24
CA ALA A 237 47.76 -12.06 -21.45
C ALA A 237 47.07 -11.74 -22.80
N PRO A 238 46.24 -10.68 -22.89
CA PRO A 238 45.73 -10.16 -24.15
C PRO A 238 46.72 -9.18 -24.82
N THR A 239 46.91 -9.34 -26.12
CA THR A 239 47.77 -8.49 -26.96
C THR A 239 47.03 -7.23 -27.44
N THR A 240 47.66 -6.08 -27.22
CA THR A 240 47.26 -4.73 -27.64
C THR A 240 47.43 -4.52 -29.15
N ALA A 241 46.47 -3.87 -29.80
CA ALA A 241 46.68 -3.19 -31.08
C ALA A 241 46.21 -1.73 -30.99
N ALA A 242 47.07 -0.82 -31.48
CA ALA A 242 46.97 0.63 -31.39
C ALA A 242 46.33 1.24 -32.68
N PRO A 243 46.13 2.57 -32.76
CA PRO A 243 44.96 3.20 -33.40
C PRO A 243 45.21 3.64 -34.85
N VAL A 244 44.13 3.86 -35.60
CA VAL A 244 44.16 4.58 -36.88
C VAL A 244 43.29 5.84 -36.78
N SER A 245 43.85 6.95 -37.23
CA SER A 245 43.32 8.30 -37.16
C SER A 245 43.05 8.86 -38.56
N THR A 246 42.23 9.93 -38.60
CA THR A 246 41.89 10.85 -39.72
C THR A 246 40.81 10.34 -40.70
N VAL A 247 39.78 11.08 -41.11
CA VAL A 247 39.69 12.49 -41.57
C VAL A 247 38.26 13.07 -41.37
N ALA A 248 38.13 14.37 -41.10
CA ALA A 248 36.96 15.23 -41.35
C ALA A 248 37.40 16.35 -42.34
N PRO A 249 36.56 17.28 -42.89
CA PRO A 249 35.11 17.54 -42.73
C PRO A 249 34.38 17.86 -44.07
N VAL A 250 33.04 17.95 -44.12
CA VAL A 250 32.32 18.98 -44.96
C VAL A 250 30.94 19.29 -44.35
N THR A 251 30.73 20.59 -44.11
CA THR A 251 29.48 21.29 -43.83
C THR A 251 28.57 21.43 -45.06
N THR A 252 27.26 21.25 -44.90
CA THR A 252 26.25 22.02 -45.67
C THR A 252 25.11 22.48 -44.77
N LYS A 253 24.72 23.73 -45.02
CA LYS A 253 23.79 24.56 -44.26
C LYS A 253 22.45 24.60 -45.00
N GLY A 254 21.36 24.49 -44.24
CA GLY A 254 20.11 25.22 -44.48
C GLY A 254 19.08 24.58 -45.40
N THR A 255 17.89 24.32 -44.84
CA THR A 255 16.64 24.93 -45.34
C THR A 255 15.53 24.82 -44.29
N THR A 256 14.93 25.97 -44.05
CA THR A 256 13.73 26.25 -43.25
C THR A 256 12.47 25.75 -43.94
N THR A 257 11.55 25.06 -43.25
CA THR A 257 10.11 25.14 -43.59
C THR A 257 9.19 24.74 -42.42
N VAL A 258 8.51 25.77 -41.89
CA VAL A 258 7.10 25.86 -41.43
C VAL A 258 6.54 24.86 -40.40
N ALA A 259 6.24 25.42 -39.22
CA ALA A 259 5.36 24.87 -38.20
C ALA A 259 3.87 24.99 -38.61
N PRO A 260 3.01 23.99 -38.34
CA PRO A 260 1.56 24.17 -38.44
C PRO A 260 1.01 24.79 -37.15
N VAL A 261 0.55 26.03 -37.26
CA VAL A 261 -0.41 26.64 -36.34
C VAL A 261 -1.76 25.93 -36.48
N THR A 262 -2.27 25.36 -35.39
CA THR A 262 -3.66 24.91 -35.32
C THR A 262 -4.39 25.70 -34.24
N ALA A 263 -5.51 26.28 -34.64
CA ALA A 263 -6.30 27.24 -33.89
C ALA A 263 -7.00 26.62 -32.67
N ALA A 264 -7.10 27.43 -31.61
CA ALA A 264 -7.93 27.16 -30.44
C ALA A 264 -9.42 27.22 -30.80
N PRO A 265 -10.24 26.25 -30.38
CA PRO A 265 -11.69 26.42 -30.39
C PRO A 265 -12.14 27.09 -29.09
N THR A 266 -12.61 28.32 -29.20
CA THR A 266 -13.47 28.99 -28.24
C THR A 266 -14.81 28.25 -28.15
N THR A 267 -15.16 27.74 -26.98
CA THR A 267 -16.53 27.30 -26.69
C THR A 267 -16.98 27.91 -25.37
N ALA A 268 -18.14 28.56 -25.42
CA ALA A 268 -18.75 29.32 -24.34
C ALA A 268 -19.21 28.44 -23.18
N ALA A 269 -19.05 28.96 -21.95
CA ALA A 269 -19.55 28.36 -20.73
C ALA A 269 -21.09 28.38 -20.68
N PRO A 270 -21.77 27.27 -20.32
CA PRO A 270 -23.18 27.31 -19.96
C PRO A 270 -23.35 27.90 -18.56
N ALA A 271 -24.24 28.90 -18.45
CA ALA A 271 -24.69 29.48 -17.19
C ALA A 271 -25.44 28.43 -16.37
N THR A 272 -24.97 28.14 -15.16
CA THR A 272 -25.70 27.37 -14.16
C THR A 272 -26.52 28.30 -13.28
N THR A 273 -27.82 28.07 -13.27
CA THR A 273 -28.81 28.73 -12.42
C THR A 273 -28.57 28.39 -10.95
N LYS A 274 -28.43 29.44 -10.12
CA LYS A 274 -28.29 29.37 -8.67
C LYS A 274 -29.55 28.76 -8.05
N ALA A 275 -29.45 27.55 -7.52
CA ALA A 275 -30.46 26.97 -6.64
C ALA A 275 -30.35 27.61 -5.25
N THR A 276 -31.44 28.19 -4.77
CA THR A 276 -31.55 28.80 -3.44
C THR A 276 -31.88 27.69 -2.43
N THR A 277 -30.88 27.21 -1.69
CA THR A 277 -31.09 26.34 -0.52
C THR A 277 -31.03 27.18 0.76
N LEU A 278 -32.11 27.14 1.54
CA LEU A 278 -32.22 27.76 2.86
C LEU A 278 -31.21 27.11 3.83
N ALA A 279 -30.42 27.93 4.51
CA ALA A 279 -29.50 27.49 5.54
C ALA A 279 -30.25 27.01 6.80
N PRO A 280 -29.85 25.91 7.46
CA PRO A 280 -30.32 25.58 8.80
C PRO A 280 -29.73 26.57 9.82
N ALA A 281 -30.55 26.99 10.78
CA ALA A 281 -30.14 27.90 11.86
C ALA A 281 -29.17 27.20 12.83
N THR A 282 -27.96 27.72 12.94
CA THR A 282 -26.98 27.33 13.96
C THR A 282 -27.37 27.94 15.31
N PRO A 283 -27.48 27.18 16.42
CA PRO A 283 -27.56 27.76 17.75
C PRO A 283 -26.23 28.45 18.12
N ALA A 284 -26.33 29.59 18.79
CA ALA A 284 -25.20 30.46 19.12
C ALA A 284 -24.12 29.74 19.96
N PRO A 285 -22.83 30.03 19.74
CA PRO A 285 -21.74 29.44 20.51
C PRO A 285 -21.74 30.02 21.93
N THR A 286 -21.76 29.14 22.93
CA THR A 286 -21.42 29.52 24.31
C THR A 286 -19.90 29.67 24.36
N SER A 287 -19.41 30.87 24.62
CA SER A 287 -17.98 31.19 24.65
C SER A 287 -17.22 30.32 25.66
N ALA A 288 -16.29 29.49 25.18
CA ALA A 288 -15.40 28.67 26.00
C ALA A 288 -14.40 29.54 26.78
N ALA A 289 -14.04 29.09 27.99
CA ALA A 289 -13.06 29.75 28.84
C ALA A 289 -11.62 29.65 28.26
N PRO A 290 -10.74 30.64 28.50
CA PRO A 290 -9.36 30.59 28.02
C PRO A 290 -8.62 29.38 28.59
N GLY A 291 -8.12 28.50 27.71
CA GLY A 291 -7.38 27.28 28.08
C GLY A 291 -8.17 25.98 27.95
N ASP A 292 -9.47 26.02 27.62
CA ASP A 292 -10.26 24.82 27.37
C ASP A 292 -9.86 24.17 26.02
N LYS A 293 -9.00 23.15 26.09
CA LYS A 293 -8.61 22.34 24.93
C LYS A 293 -9.78 21.56 24.33
N CYS A 294 -10.91 21.45 25.03
CA CYS A 294 -12.10 20.73 24.58
C CYS A 294 -13.13 21.62 23.90
N GLN A 295 -12.98 22.94 23.95
CA GLN A 295 -13.94 23.91 23.39
C GLN A 295 -15.41 23.57 23.74
N GLY A 296 -15.67 23.18 24.99
CA GLY A 296 -17.00 22.83 25.48
C GLY A 296 -17.50 21.41 25.14
N ASN A 297 -16.72 20.61 24.42
CA ASN A 297 -17.05 19.20 24.16
C ASN A 297 -16.91 18.34 25.43
N ARG A 298 -17.73 17.31 25.58
CA ARG A 298 -17.77 16.38 26.73
C ARG A 298 -18.05 14.96 26.28
N ASN A 299 -17.56 13.97 27.04
CA ASN A 299 -17.60 12.54 26.73
C ASN A 299 -17.23 12.19 25.28
N THR A 300 -16.24 12.88 24.72
CA THR A 300 -15.81 12.66 23.33
C THR A 300 -14.33 12.87 23.18
N CYS A 301 -13.73 12.19 22.22
CA CYS A 301 -12.38 12.50 21.79
C CYS A 301 -12.42 13.77 20.92
N TYR A 302 -11.49 14.70 21.13
CA TYR A 302 -11.44 15.98 20.45
C TYR A 302 -10.05 16.24 19.89
N TRP A 303 -9.97 16.78 18.68
CA TRP A 303 -8.74 17.17 18.02
C TRP A 303 -8.61 18.71 18.05
N PRO A 304 -7.75 19.27 18.92
CA PRO A 304 -7.67 20.72 19.11
C PRO A 304 -7.21 21.50 17.88
N GLU A 305 -6.30 20.92 17.09
CA GLU A 305 -5.74 21.58 15.90
C GLU A 305 -6.80 21.77 14.81
N ALA A 306 -7.59 20.74 14.55
CA ALA A 306 -8.67 20.77 13.57
C ALA A 306 -9.98 21.36 14.11
N ARG A 307 -10.08 21.55 15.44
CA ARG A 307 -11.29 21.95 16.16
C ARG A 307 -12.49 21.02 15.91
N GLN A 308 -12.25 19.72 15.96
CA GLN A 308 -13.25 18.70 15.63
C GLN A 308 -13.36 17.62 16.70
N THR A 309 -14.55 17.07 16.90
CA THR A 309 -14.75 15.84 17.65
C THR A 309 -14.46 14.63 16.76
N VAL A 310 -13.78 13.63 17.31
CA VAL A 310 -13.42 12.37 16.63
C VAL A 310 -14.14 11.22 17.32
N PRO A 311 -14.72 10.25 16.58
CA PRO A 311 -15.59 9.21 17.14
C PRO A 311 -14.81 8.05 17.77
N TYR A 312 -13.72 8.36 18.49
CA TYR A 312 -12.93 7.39 19.22
C TYR A 312 -13.45 7.22 20.64
N ALA A 313 -13.48 5.98 21.11
CA ALA A 313 -13.67 5.70 22.53
C ALA A 313 -12.49 6.28 23.35
N GLN A 314 -12.67 6.45 24.65
CA GLN A 314 -11.62 7.04 25.51
C GLN A 314 -10.27 6.32 25.40
N SER A 315 -10.29 4.99 25.33
CA SER A 315 -9.08 4.16 25.15
C SER A 315 -8.35 4.49 23.85
N ASP A 316 -9.12 4.60 22.76
CA ASP A 316 -8.57 4.82 21.42
C ASP A 316 -8.12 6.28 21.26
N CYS A 317 -8.82 7.22 21.90
CA CYS A 317 -8.44 8.63 21.94
C CYS A 317 -7.04 8.84 22.54
N ALA A 318 -6.74 8.09 23.61
CA ALA A 318 -5.46 8.17 24.30
C ALA A 318 -4.28 7.62 23.47
N LEU A 319 -4.57 6.85 22.41
CA LEU A 319 -3.54 6.32 21.51
C LEU A 319 -2.94 7.39 20.58
N PHE A 320 -3.58 8.55 20.46
CA PHE A 320 -3.14 9.62 19.56
C PHE A 320 -2.70 10.85 20.35
N PRO A 321 -1.42 11.27 20.28
CA PRO A 321 -0.91 12.41 21.05
C PRO A 321 -1.49 13.76 20.62
N THR A 322 -2.13 13.80 19.45
CA THR A 322 -2.81 14.98 18.90
C THR A 322 -4.24 15.14 19.38
N PHE A 323 -4.83 14.13 20.02
CA PHE A 323 -6.20 14.19 20.51
C PHE A 323 -6.23 14.39 22.03
N VAL A 324 -7.36 14.91 22.49
CA VAL A 324 -7.65 15.14 23.90
C VAL A 324 -8.98 14.46 24.17
N TRP A 325 -9.01 13.52 25.12
CA TRP A 325 -10.28 13.05 25.64
C TRP A 325 -10.91 14.15 26.48
N CYS A 326 -12.12 14.55 26.10
CA CYS A 326 -12.89 15.55 26.80
C CYS A 326 -13.89 14.84 27.72
N PRO A 327 -13.64 14.81 29.04
CA PRO A 327 -14.53 14.15 29.99
C PRO A 327 -15.88 14.85 30.14
#